data_AF-A0A382WVT3-F1
#
_entry.id   AF-A0A382WVT3-F1
#
_cell.length_a   1.000
_cell.length_b   1.000
_cell.length_c   1.000
_cell.angle_alpha   90.00
_cell.angle_beta   90.00
_cell.angle_gamma   90.00
#
_symmetry.space_group_name_H-M   'P 1'
#
loop_
_entity.id
_entity.type
_entity.pdbx_description
1 polymer ?
#
loop_
_entity_poly.entity_id
_entity_poly.type
_entity_poly.pdbx_seq_one_letter_code
_entity_poly.pdbx_strand_id
1 'polypeptide(L)'
;MQIVLRPGPAAPLPVFLLSGGKTSQLAAGRFFGGDNVAAQYDLGIIYARGKKNPRDVGGSIKQNLRLATDWFFRAAAKRPSHPDYANGHAGAQNNIGVFYSKGNMYRRKDRRSDSKQFEPKPYEEAAQWFRLAAAQDYAEAYSNLGFLYEQGMLLTGANRRRVPSLYREALRLYQRAADPEGIVRLKGEKAVAQLGQNVPGLTVAQYNLGSLYDPDELIADGLPAGAEQEFRRNKKGARAEFWYGQAAAKGHAKAQVALAKRMLNRPKLGAMDR
;
A
#
# COMPACT_ATOMS: atom_id res chain seq x y z
N MET A 1 -14.65 10.86 17.01
CA MET A 1 -15.54 10.80 15.84
C MET A 1 -16.93 10.42 16.31
N GLN A 2 -17.85 11.36 16.43
CA GLN A 2 -19.27 11.06 16.58
C GLN A 2 -20.01 11.93 15.58
N ILE A 3 -20.72 11.27 14.68
CA ILE A 3 -21.51 11.90 13.61
C ILE A 3 -22.92 12.03 14.18
N VAL A 4 -23.40 13.25 14.38
CA VAL A 4 -24.79 13.51 14.82
C VAL A 4 -25.56 14.09 13.65
N LEU A 5 -26.55 13.36 13.16
CA LEU A 5 -27.46 13.74 12.07
C LEU A 5 -28.73 14.35 12.68
N ARG A 6 -29.22 15.47 12.13
CA ARG A 6 -30.56 15.98 12.47
C ARG A 6 -31.62 15.38 11.54
N PRO A 7 -32.81 14.99 12.05
CA PRO A 7 -33.91 14.52 11.22
C PRO A 7 -34.66 15.70 10.59
N GLY A 8 -34.89 15.66 9.28
CA GLY A 8 -35.70 16.66 8.55
C GLY A 8 -35.91 16.29 7.07
N PRO A 9 -37.05 16.67 6.46
CA PRO A 9 -37.43 16.19 5.14
C PRO A 9 -36.74 16.97 4.01
N ALA A 10 -36.10 16.21 3.11
CA ALA A 10 -35.70 16.58 1.74
C ALA A 10 -34.74 17.79 1.55
N ALA A 11 -33.42 17.56 1.74
CA ALA A 11 -32.31 18.18 0.98
C ALA A 11 -31.02 17.32 1.18
N PRO A 12 -30.13 17.22 0.17
CA PRO A 12 -29.00 16.28 0.17
C PRO A 12 -27.93 16.61 1.23
N LEU A 13 -27.29 15.56 1.74
CA LEU A 13 -26.51 15.53 2.99
C LEU A 13 -25.53 16.67 3.26
N PRO A 14 -25.38 17.07 4.53
CA PRO A 14 -24.45 18.10 4.94
C PRO A 14 -23.09 17.59 5.49
N VAL A 15 -22.07 18.38 5.18
CA VAL A 15 -20.99 18.88 6.07
C VAL A 15 -19.93 17.88 6.55
N PHE A 16 -18.80 17.87 5.82
CA PHE A 16 -17.49 17.56 6.38
C PHE A 16 -16.77 18.88 6.70
N LEU A 17 -16.53 19.15 7.98
CA LEU A 17 -15.82 20.32 8.50
C LEU A 17 -14.35 20.30 8.07
N LEU A 18 -13.92 21.15 7.14
CA LEU A 18 -12.50 21.42 6.91
C LEU A 18 -12.26 22.89 6.54
N SER A 19 -12.47 23.79 7.51
CA SER A 19 -11.88 25.13 7.47
C SER A 19 -11.19 25.40 8.80
N GLY A 20 -9.88 25.67 8.79
CA GLY A 20 -9.14 26.15 9.96
C GLY A 20 -9.49 27.60 10.36
N GLY A 21 -10.73 28.04 10.10
CA GLY A 21 -11.25 29.39 10.34
C GLY A 21 -12.78 29.38 10.48
N LYS A 22 -13.38 30.53 10.85
CA LYS A 22 -14.83 30.69 11.08
C LYS A 22 -15.64 30.21 9.86
N THR A 23 -16.59 29.33 10.11
CA THR A 23 -17.46 28.70 9.11
C THR A 23 -18.30 29.74 8.37
N SER A 24 -18.31 29.69 7.03
CA SER A 24 -19.16 30.54 6.19
C SER A 24 -19.99 29.67 5.24
N GLN A 25 -21.27 30.02 5.07
CA GLN A 25 -22.21 29.33 4.19
C GLN A 25 -21.82 29.58 2.73
N LEU A 26 -21.60 28.50 1.96
CA LEU A 26 -21.33 28.61 0.53
C LEU A 26 -22.66 28.60 -0.25
N ALA A 27 -22.74 29.44 -1.29
CA ALA A 27 -23.82 29.40 -2.25
C ALA A 27 -23.91 28.02 -2.92
N ALA A 28 -25.12 27.52 -3.09
CA ALA A 28 -25.43 26.18 -3.55
C ALA A 28 -24.59 25.78 -4.79
N GLY A 29 -23.92 24.63 -4.70
CA GLY A 29 -23.26 23.99 -5.86
C GLY A 29 -21.74 24.18 -5.98
N ARG A 30 -21.05 24.83 -5.04
CA ARG A 30 -19.58 24.89 -5.03
C ARG A 30 -18.99 24.03 -3.91
N PHE A 31 -18.34 22.93 -4.28
CA PHE A 31 -17.45 22.17 -3.41
C PHE A 31 -16.35 23.10 -2.89
N PHE A 32 -16.09 23.05 -1.58
CA PHE A 32 -15.10 23.79 -0.79
C PHE A 32 -14.20 24.78 -1.55
N GLY A 33 -14.32 26.07 -1.22
CA GLY A 33 -13.18 26.97 -1.29
C GLY A 33 -12.25 26.65 -0.12
N GLY A 34 -11.14 25.96 -0.36
CA GLY A 34 -10.18 25.63 0.69
C GLY A 34 -9.15 24.61 0.25
N ASP A 35 -7.91 24.76 0.74
CA ASP A 35 -6.76 23.95 0.33
C ASP A 35 -6.40 22.88 1.38
N ASN A 36 -7.41 22.19 1.93
CA ASN A 36 -7.20 21.16 2.94
C ASN A 36 -6.72 19.83 2.32
N VAL A 37 -5.50 19.44 2.65
CA VAL A 37 -4.82 18.27 2.06
C VAL A 37 -5.47 16.94 2.45
N ALA A 38 -5.88 16.78 3.71
CA ALA A 38 -6.53 15.56 4.18
C ALA A 38 -7.88 15.35 3.47
N ALA A 39 -8.66 16.42 3.28
CA ALA A 39 -9.90 16.38 2.49
C ALA A 39 -9.69 15.84 1.09
N GLN A 40 -8.65 16.35 0.43
CA GLN A 40 -8.30 16.00 -0.93
C GLN A 40 -7.93 14.51 -1.00
N TYR A 41 -7.18 14.00 -0.02
CA TYR A 41 -6.88 12.57 0.07
C TYR A 41 -8.14 11.71 0.28
N ASP A 42 -9.01 12.08 1.22
CA ASP A 42 -10.24 11.33 1.52
C ASP A 42 -11.20 11.30 0.33
N LEU A 43 -11.36 12.42 -0.38
CA LEU A 43 -12.12 12.49 -1.63
C LEU A 43 -11.53 11.55 -2.67
N GLY A 44 -10.20 11.49 -2.78
CA GLY A 44 -9.51 10.52 -3.62
C GLY A 44 -9.91 9.07 -3.30
N ILE A 45 -9.92 8.69 -2.02
CA ILE A 45 -10.34 7.35 -1.56
C ILE A 45 -11.81 7.08 -1.90
N ILE A 46 -12.69 8.02 -1.63
CA ILE A 46 -14.14 7.90 -1.87
C ILE A 46 -14.40 7.67 -3.36
N TYR A 47 -13.79 8.46 -4.26
CA TYR A 47 -13.94 8.25 -5.70
C TYR A 47 -13.26 6.97 -6.18
N ALA A 48 -12.13 6.56 -5.59
CA ALA A 48 -11.42 5.35 -5.98
C ALA A 48 -12.22 4.08 -5.68
N ARG A 49 -13.04 4.08 -4.62
CA ARG A 49 -13.85 2.93 -4.21
C ARG A 49 -15.32 3.04 -4.63
N GLY A 50 -15.81 4.25 -4.85
CA GLY A 50 -17.23 4.54 -4.80
C GLY A 50 -17.76 4.44 -3.36
N LYS A 51 -18.93 5.01 -3.13
CA LYS A 51 -19.62 4.96 -1.84
C LYS A 51 -21.11 4.78 -2.06
N LYS A 52 -21.64 3.64 -1.60
CA LYS A 52 -23.10 3.46 -1.47
C LYS A 52 -23.54 4.15 -0.19
N ASN A 53 -24.46 5.09 -0.33
CA ASN A 53 -25.07 5.76 0.80
C ASN A 53 -26.46 5.15 1.09
N PRO A 54 -26.89 5.10 2.36
CA PRO A 54 -28.28 4.84 2.72
C PRO A 54 -29.25 5.77 1.98
N ARG A 55 -30.49 5.32 1.78
CA ARG A 55 -31.49 6.04 0.96
C ARG A 55 -31.91 7.39 1.55
N ASP A 56 -32.01 7.46 2.87
CA ASP A 56 -32.32 8.63 3.70
C ASP A 56 -31.19 9.67 3.72
N VAL A 57 -29.98 9.21 3.47
CA VAL A 57 -28.75 10.01 3.36
C VAL A 57 -28.71 10.56 1.92
N GLY A 58 -29.00 9.75 0.90
CA GLY A 58 -29.11 10.22 -0.50
C GLY A 58 -27.81 10.10 -1.30
N GLY A 59 -27.96 10.07 -2.62
CA GLY A 59 -26.93 10.01 -3.67
C GLY A 59 -25.75 9.06 -3.45
N SER A 60 -25.67 7.93 -4.16
CA SER A 60 -24.46 7.09 -4.17
C SER A 60 -23.35 7.71 -5.05
N ILE A 61 -22.10 7.62 -4.61
CA ILE A 61 -20.93 8.01 -5.39
C ILE A 61 -20.46 6.78 -6.18
N LYS A 62 -20.58 6.80 -7.50
CA LYS A 62 -20.00 5.77 -8.36
C LYS A 62 -18.47 5.86 -8.34
N GLN A 63 -17.80 4.71 -8.47
CA GLN A 63 -16.36 4.68 -8.64
C GLN A 63 -15.95 5.56 -9.84
N ASN A 64 -14.94 6.40 -9.64
CA ASN A 64 -14.41 7.28 -10.66
C ASN A 64 -12.89 7.45 -10.45
N LEU A 65 -12.11 6.58 -11.10
CA LEU A 65 -10.66 6.57 -10.96
C LEU A 65 -10.03 7.89 -11.45
N ARG A 66 -10.58 8.51 -12.51
CA ARG A 66 -10.09 9.80 -13.01
C ARG A 66 -10.20 10.92 -11.97
N LEU A 67 -11.35 11.05 -11.30
CA LEU A 67 -11.53 12.03 -10.23
C LEU A 67 -10.68 11.70 -9.02
N ALA A 68 -10.59 10.41 -8.66
CA ALA A 68 -9.72 9.96 -7.57
C ALA A 68 -8.26 10.39 -7.82
N THR A 69 -7.75 10.21 -9.04
CA THR A 69 -6.41 10.62 -9.45
C THR A 69 -6.19 12.13 -9.34
N ASP A 70 -7.13 12.97 -9.81
CA ASP A 70 -6.97 14.43 -9.69
C ASP A 70 -6.92 14.86 -8.22
N TRP A 71 -7.75 14.26 -7.37
CA TRP A 71 -7.75 14.51 -5.93
C TRP A 71 -6.46 14.05 -5.25
N PHE A 72 -5.95 12.85 -5.57
CA PHE A 72 -4.67 12.41 -5.03
C PHE A 72 -3.52 13.30 -5.48
N PHE A 73 -3.48 13.78 -6.73
CA PHE A 73 -2.43 14.71 -7.17
C PHE A 73 -2.44 16.03 -6.42
N ARG A 74 -3.63 16.57 -6.12
CA ARG A 74 -3.75 17.80 -5.31
C ARG A 74 -3.24 17.59 -3.89
N ALA A 75 -3.60 16.46 -3.28
CA ALA A 75 -3.15 16.10 -1.92
C ALA A 75 -1.64 15.81 -1.88
N ALA A 76 -1.10 15.20 -2.93
CA ALA A 76 0.32 14.82 -3.04
C ALA A 76 1.24 16.00 -3.38
N ALA A 77 0.69 17.15 -3.78
CA ALA A 77 1.48 18.33 -4.13
C ALA A 77 2.30 18.81 -2.93
N LYS A 78 3.59 19.10 -3.15
CA LYS A 78 4.47 19.67 -2.13
C LYS A 78 3.99 21.06 -1.74
N ARG A 79 4.03 21.36 -0.44
CA ARG A 79 3.58 22.63 0.13
C ARG A 79 4.60 23.08 1.16
N PRO A 80 5.76 23.64 0.75
CA PRO A 80 6.89 23.88 1.66
C PRO A 80 6.56 24.64 2.95
N SER A 81 5.55 25.51 2.91
CA SER A 81 5.08 26.29 4.06
C SER A 81 3.99 25.61 4.91
N HIS A 82 3.53 24.41 4.55
CA HIS A 82 2.50 23.68 5.30
C HIS A 82 3.15 22.82 6.40
N PRO A 83 2.72 22.91 7.66
CA PRO A 83 3.34 22.20 8.79
C PRO A 83 3.37 20.68 8.60
N ASP A 84 2.23 20.09 8.22
CA ASP A 84 2.12 18.61 8.13
C ASP A 84 2.40 18.04 6.73
N TYR A 85 2.37 18.87 5.69
CA TYR A 85 2.37 18.41 4.29
C TYR A 85 3.42 19.15 3.44
N ALA A 86 4.54 19.54 4.07
CA ALA A 86 5.69 20.14 3.38
C ALA A 86 6.07 19.35 2.12
N ASN A 87 6.08 18.02 2.24
CA ASN A 87 6.40 17.08 1.18
C ASN A 87 5.17 16.51 0.45
N GLY A 88 3.96 16.98 0.74
CA GLY A 88 2.68 16.45 0.24
C GLY A 88 2.19 15.21 0.99
N HIS A 89 0.92 14.85 0.82
CA HIS A 89 0.30 13.73 1.57
C HIS A 89 0.87 12.37 1.15
N ALA A 90 1.57 11.69 2.06
CA ALA A 90 2.22 10.41 1.77
C ALA A 90 1.24 9.31 1.32
N GLY A 91 0.05 9.21 1.94
CA GLY A 91 -0.99 8.28 1.50
C GLY A 91 -1.49 8.54 0.07
N ALA A 92 -1.55 9.82 -0.36
CA ALA A 92 -1.98 10.18 -1.70
C ALA A 92 -0.89 9.81 -2.72
N GLN A 93 0.38 10.09 -2.39
CA GLN A 93 1.54 9.65 -3.16
C GLN A 93 1.54 8.13 -3.34
N ASN A 94 1.33 7.37 -2.26
CA ASN A 94 1.19 5.92 -2.34
C ASN A 94 0.06 5.47 -3.27
N ASN A 95 -1.13 6.09 -3.17
CA ASN A 95 -2.26 5.71 -4.03
C ASN A 95 -2.02 6.06 -5.51
N ILE A 96 -1.32 7.16 -5.80
CA ILE A 96 -0.88 7.47 -7.16
C ILE A 96 0.05 6.35 -7.67
N GLY A 97 1.01 5.92 -6.84
CA GLY A 97 1.89 4.81 -7.18
C GLY A 97 1.12 3.51 -7.49
N VAL A 98 0.10 3.18 -6.70
CA VAL A 98 -0.78 2.02 -6.95
C VAL A 98 -1.56 2.17 -8.27
N PHE A 99 -1.99 3.38 -8.64
CA PHE A 99 -2.68 3.60 -9.90
C PHE A 99 -1.76 3.41 -11.10
N TYR A 100 -0.52 3.91 -11.02
CA TYR A 100 0.51 3.64 -12.01
C TYR A 100 0.79 2.14 -12.13
N SER A 101 1.05 1.44 -11.02
CA SER A 101 1.42 0.02 -11.04
C SER A 101 0.33 -0.90 -11.60
N LYS A 102 -0.94 -0.49 -11.51
CA LYS A 102 -2.09 -1.23 -12.06
C LYS A 102 -2.45 -0.83 -13.49
N GLY A 103 -1.76 0.13 -14.09
CA GLY A 103 -2.12 0.68 -15.41
C GLY A 103 -3.43 1.47 -15.40
N ASN A 104 -3.88 1.96 -14.23
CA ASN A 104 -5.14 2.69 -14.07
C ASN A 104 -4.97 4.21 -14.19
N MET A 105 -3.86 4.66 -14.77
CA MET A 105 -3.47 6.06 -14.72
C MET A 105 -4.03 6.87 -15.91
N TYR A 106 -4.72 7.97 -15.61
CA TYR A 106 -5.18 8.95 -16.59
C TYR A 106 -4.24 10.17 -16.58
N ARG A 107 -3.66 10.61 -17.71
CA ARG A 107 -2.85 11.83 -17.72
C ARG A 107 -3.74 13.06 -17.83
N ARG A 108 -3.42 14.09 -17.04
CA ARG A 108 -4.06 15.42 -17.11
C ARG A 108 -3.96 16.08 -18.50
N LYS A 109 -2.91 15.72 -19.26
CA LYS A 109 -2.64 16.19 -20.63
C LYS A 109 -3.60 15.56 -21.66
N ASP A 110 -4.23 14.43 -21.33
CA ASP A 110 -5.13 13.70 -22.23
C ASP A 110 -6.57 14.24 -22.17
N ARG A 111 -6.80 15.43 -21.60
CA ARG A 111 -8.14 16.08 -21.57
C ARG A 111 -8.79 16.24 -22.95
N ARG A 112 -8.00 16.12 -24.04
CA ARG A 112 -8.45 16.19 -25.45
C ARG A 112 -7.79 15.14 -26.35
N SER A 113 -7.04 14.17 -25.80
CA SER A 113 -6.26 13.25 -26.61
C SER A 113 -6.96 11.91 -26.71
N ASP A 114 -7.53 11.62 -27.88
CA ASP A 114 -8.06 10.29 -28.24
C ASP A 114 -6.93 9.26 -28.45
N SER A 115 -5.67 9.69 -28.36
CA SER A 115 -4.53 8.79 -28.43
C SER A 115 -4.34 8.06 -27.10
N LYS A 116 -4.66 6.76 -27.11
CA LYS A 116 -4.18 5.76 -26.16
C LYS A 116 -2.66 5.57 -26.27
N GLN A 117 -1.86 6.62 -26.11
CA GLN A 117 -0.41 6.46 -25.98
C GLN A 117 -0.07 6.24 -24.51
N PHE A 118 0.07 4.96 -24.18
CA PHE A 118 0.40 4.46 -22.85
C PHE A 118 1.92 4.28 -22.73
N GLU A 119 2.70 5.35 -22.51
CA GLU A 119 4.14 5.22 -22.20
C GLU A 119 4.59 6.36 -21.26
N PRO A 120 5.44 6.16 -20.22
CA PRO A 120 6.57 5.23 -20.06
C PRO A 120 6.22 4.03 -19.16
N LYS A 121 7.22 3.20 -18.80
CA LYS A 121 7.03 1.93 -18.09
C LYS A 121 6.38 2.13 -16.71
N PRO A 122 5.08 1.81 -16.53
CA PRO A 122 4.23 2.24 -15.41
C PRO A 122 4.80 1.93 -14.02
N TYR A 123 5.68 0.94 -13.91
CA TYR A 123 6.32 0.55 -12.66
C TYR A 123 7.41 1.53 -12.20
N GLU A 124 8.09 2.23 -13.10
CA GLU A 124 9.09 3.24 -12.72
C GLU A 124 8.41 4.49 -12.13
N GLU A 125 7.30 4.94 -12.71
CA GLU A 125 6.49 6.00 -12.12
C GLU A 125 5.92 5.56 -10.77
N ALA A 126 5.39 4.33 -10.69
CA ALA A 126 4.90 3.79 -9.43
C ALA A 126 5.99 3.81 -8.36
N ALA A 127 7.20 3.35 -8.69
CA ALA A 127 8.34 3.35 -7.79
C ALA A 127 8.76 4.76 -7.36
N GLN A 128 8.70 5.77 -8.24
CA GLN A 128 8.97 7.15 -7.87
C GLN A 128 7.98 7.65 -6.81
N TRP A 129 6.68 7.41 -7.01
CA TRP A 129 5.65 7.80 -6.05
C TRP A 129 5.75 7.04 -4.73
N PHE A 130 6.04 5.74 -4.77
CA PHE A 130 6.28 4.97 -3.56
C PHE A 130 7.53 5.47 -2.82
N ARG A 131 8.62 5.83 -3.52
CA ARG A 131 9.82 6.43 -2.88
C ARG A 131 9.50 7.75 -2.19
N LEU A 132 8.64 8.60 -2.76
CA LEU A 132 8.22 9.86 -2.12
C LEU A 132 7.42 9.61 -0.83
N ALA A 133 6.47 8.67 -0.86
CA ALA A 133 5.69 8.31 0.33
C ALA A 133 6.56 7.61 1.39
N ALA A 134 7.45 6.72 0.96
CA ALA A 134 8.40 6.03 1.82
C ALA A 134 9.40 6.99 2.48
N ALA A 135 9.83 8.05 1.79
CA ALA A 135 10.69 9.09 2.39
C ALA A 135 10.02 9.84 3.56
N GLN A 136 8.70 9.68 3.72
CA GLN A 136 7.90 10.19 4.83
C GLN A 136 7.50 9.07 5.82
N ASP A 137 8.19 7.93 5.78
CA ASP A 137 7.96 6.74 6.60
C ASP A 137 6.58 6.09 6.47
N TYR A 138 5.94 6.25 5.31
CA TYR A 138 4.65 5.60 5.04
C TYR A 138 4.82 4.09 4.79
N ALA A 139 4.39 3.27 5.76
CA ALA A 139 4.64 1.83 5.79
C ALA A 139 4.16 1.08 4.54
N GLU A 140 2.97 1.39 4.03
CA GLU A 140 2.43 0.75 2.82
C GLU A 140 3.27 1.07 1.58
N ALA A 141 3.92 2.23 1.52
CA ALA A 141 4.78 2.59 0.39
C ALA A 141 6.08 1.77 0.38
N TYR A 142 6.66 1.49 1.56
CA TYR A 142 7.76 0.52 1.66
C TYR A 142 7.32 -0.84 1.14
N SER A 143 6.16 -1.34 1.58
CA SER A 143 5.65 -2.65 1.13
C SER A 143 5.36 -2.67 -0.38
N ASN A 144 4.74 -1.63 -0.93
CA ASN A 144 4.44 -1.57 -2.36
C ASN A 144 5.71 -1.48 -3.22
N LEU A 145 6.71 -0.70 -2.78
CA LEU A 145 8.00 -0.65 -3.46
C LEU A 145 8.74 -1.99 -3.38
N GLY A 146 8.70 -2.66 -2.23
CA GLY A 146 9.28 -3.99 -2.04
C GLY A 146 8.68 -5.02 -3.00
N PHE A 147 7.36 -4.96 -3.19
CA PHE A 147 6.64 -5.79 -4.16
C PHE A 147 7.11 -5.55 -5.61
N LEU A 148 7.36 -4.30 -6.02
CA LEU A 148 7.90 -4.04 -7.36
C LEU A 148 9.28 -4.66 -7.58
N TYR A 149 10.13 -4.71 -6.54
CA TYR A 149 11.43 -5.38 -6.61
C TYR A 149 11.30 -6.91 -6.62
N GLU A 150 10.46 -7.47 -5.75
CA GLU A 150 10.17 -8.90 -5.69
C GLU A 150 9.71 -9.43 -7.05
N GLN A 151 8.81 -8.70 -7.71
CA GLN A 151 8.25 -9.06 -9.02
C GLN A 151 9.15 -8.71 -10.21
N GLY A 152 10.35 -8.16 -9.99
CA GLY A 152 11.26 -7.76 -11.08
C GLY A 152 10.73 -6.65 -11.99
N MET A 153 9.69 -5.93 -11.58
CA MET A 153 9.00 -4.92 -12.41
C MET A 153 9.90 -3.70 -12.72
N LEU A 154 10.93 -3.48 -11.90
CA LEU A 154 11.92 -2.40 -12.03
C LEU A 154 13.17 -2.81 -12.83
N LEU A 155 13.12 -3.93 -13.56
CA LEU A 155 14.19 -4.36 -14.48
C LEU A 155 14.11 -3.69 -15.85
N THR A 156 13.14 -2.80 -16.05
CA THR A 156 12.65 -2.46 -17.37
C THR A 156 13.26 -1.13 -17.87
N GLY A 157 14.35 -1.19 -18.65
CA GLY A 157 14.91 -0.01 -19.35
C GLY A 157 16.27 -0.24 -20.01
N ALA A 158 16.57 0.48 -21.11
CA ALA A 158 17.89 0.48 -21.76
C ALA A 158 19.00 1.05 -20.85
N ASN A 159 18.61 1.93 -19.91
CA ASN A 159 19.44 2.41 -18.82
C ASN A 159 19.13 1.61 -17.55
N ARG A 160 19.52 0.33 -17.52
CA ARG A 160 19.52 -0.46 -16.28
C ARG A 160 20.34 0.31 -15.24
N ARG A 161 19.69 1.13 -14.39
CA ARG A 161 20.26 1.44 -13.08
C ARG A 161 20.50 0.07 -12.47
N ARG A 162 21.76 -0.30 -12.28
CA ARG A 162 22.13 -1.58 -11.67
C ARG A 162 21.49 -1.61 -10.29
N VAL A 163 20.32 -2.23 -10.18
CA VAL A 163 19.77 -2.65 -8.90
C VAL A 163 20.69 -3.78 -8.46
N PRO A 164 21.48 -3.61 -7.38
CA PRO A 164 22.51 -4.59 -7.04
C PRO A 164 21.92 -5.96 -6.72
N SER A 165 20.72 -5.99 -6.12
CA SER A 165 19.96 -7.20 -5.84
C SER A 165 18.48 -6.87 -5.64
N LEU A 166 17.61 -7.51 -6.42
CA LEU A 166 16.16 -7.39 -6.27
C LEU A 166 15.68 -7.92 -4.92
N TYR A 167 16.21 -9.08 -4.52
CA TYR A 167 15.87 -9.72 -3.25
C TYR A 167 16.25 -8.83 -2.06
N ARG A 168 17.46 -8.26 -2.04
CA ARG A 168 17.92 -7.42 -0.92
C ARG A 168 17.08 -6.15 -0.79
N GLU A 169 16.68 -5.53 -1.91
CA GLU A 169 15.81 -4.37 -1.88
C GLU A 169 14.41 -4.72 -1.36
N ALA A 170 13.79 -5.78 -1.91
CA ALA A 170 12.49 -6.26 -1.43
C ALA A 170 12.52 -6.57 0.07
N LEU A 171 13.54 -7.31 0.51
CA LEU A 171 13.75 -7.68 1.91
C LEU A 171 13.87 -6.44 2.81
N ARG A 172 14.73 -5.49 2.46
CA ARG A 172 14.97 -4.29 3.27
C ARG A 172 13.70 -3.46 3.43
N LEU A 173 12.94 -3.30 2.34
CA LEU A 173 11.70 -2.53 2.32
C LEU A 173 10.60 -3.22 3.13
N TYR A 174 10.43 -4.53 2.96
CA TYR A 174 9.48 -5.28 3.75
C TYR A 174 9.84 -5.30 5.23
N GLN A 175 11.11 -5.46 5.60
CA GLN A 175 11.56 -5.39 6.99
C GLN A 175 11.22 -4.04 7.64
N ARG A 176 11.46 -2.93 6.94
CA ARG A 176 11.13 -1.59 7.45
C ARG A 176 9.64 -1.40 7.68
N ALA A 177 8.79 -2.01 6.85
CA ALA A 177 7.34 -1.97 7.02
C ALA A 177 6.83 -2.97 8.08
N ALA A 178 7.38 -4.17 8.14
CA ALA A 178 6.92 -5.29 8.96
C ALA A 178 7.37 -5.22 10.42
N ASP A 179 8.51 -4.56 10.67
CA ASP A 179 9.14 -4.38 11.98
C ASP A 179 9.78 -2.98 12.08
N PRO A 180 8.96 -1.90 12.08
CA PRO A 180 9.46 -0.53 12.06
C PRO A 180 10.29 -0.18 13.30
N GLU A 181 10.02 -0.82 14.44
CA GLU A 181 10.77 -0.65 15.69
C GLU A 181 12.03 -1.53 15.76
N GLY A 182 12.21 -2.46 14.82
CA GLY A 182 13.38 -3.33 14.76
C GLY A 182 13.44 -4.38 15.87
N ILE A 183 12.30 -4.79 16.45
CA ILE A 183 12.22 -5.79 17.52
C ILE A 183 12.82 -7.12 17.05
N VAL A 184 12.39 -7.60 15.89
CA VAL A 184 12.88 -8.85 15.29
C VAL A 184 14.31 -8.68 14.81
N ARG A 185 14.65 -7.52 14.24
CA ARG A 185 16.01 -7.21 13.81
C ARG A 185 17.02 -7.27 14.96
N LEU A 186 16.64 -6.81 16.16
CA LEU A 186 17.52 -6.74 17.33
C LEU A 186 17.55 -8.05 18.12
N LYS A 187 16.41 -8.71 18.30
CA LYS A 187 16.29 -9.90 19.17
C LYS A 187 16.38 -11.23 18.41
N GLY A 188 16.10 -11.21 17.11
CA GLY A 188 15.95 -12.40 16.28
C GLY A 188 14.58 -13.06 16.41
N GLU A 189 14.15 -13.72 15.33
CA GLU A 189 12.83 -14.35 15.18
C GLU A 189 12.55 -15.40 16.27
N LYS A 190 13.57 -16.21 16.63
CA LYS A 190 13.45 -17.26 17.66
C LYS A 190 13.13 -16.70 19.05
N ALA A 191 13.82 -15.64 19.47
CA ALA A 191 13.60 -15.04 20.78
C ALA A 191 12.22 -14.35 20.84
N VAL A 192 11.84 -13.63 19.77
CA VAL A 192 10.52 -13.00 19.66
C VAL A 192 9.40 -14.04 19.74
N ALA A 193 9.56 -15.18 19.06
CA ALA A 193 8.60 -16.28 19.09
C ALA A 193 8.48 -16.93 20.48
N GLN A 194 9.61 -17.20 21.15
CA GLN A 194 9.62 -17.79 22.51
C GLN A 194 8.95 -16.89 23.54
N LEU A 195 9.07 -15.57 23.39
CA LEU A 195 8.45 -14.58 24.26
C LEU A 195 6.98 -14.31 23.91
N GLY A 196 6.44 -14.90 22.84
CA GLY A 196 5.07 -14.64 22.38
C GLY A 196 4.83 -13.17 22.00
N GLN A 197 5.86 -12.46 21.55
CA GLN A 197 5.77 -11.03 21.23
C GLN A 197 5.09 -10.79 19.88
N ASN A 198 4.09 -9.89 19.88
CA ASN A 198 3.48 -9.38 18.66
C ASN A 198 4.33 -8.22 18.11
N VAL A 199 4.76 -8.34 16.86
CA VAL A 199 5.55 -7.30 16.17
C VAL A 199 4.59 -6.23 15.62
N PRO A 200 4.70 -4.94 15.98
CA PRO A 200 3.68 -3.92 15.72
C PRO A 200 3.54 -3.47 14.26
N GLY A 201 4.45 -3.85 13.37
CA GLY A 201 4.49 -3.35 11.98
C GLY A 201 3.32 -3.73 11.07
N LEU A 202 3.39 -3.27 9.82
CA LEU A 202 2.34 -3.44 8.82
C LEU A 202 2.07 -4.92 8.52
N THR A 203 0.85 -5.36 8.77
CA THR A 203 0.41 -6.75 8.59
C THR A 203 0.64 -7.29 7.18
N VAL A 204 0.40 -6.48 6.14
CA VAL A 204 0.63 -6.88 4.74
C VAL A 204 2.12 -7.07 4.47
N ALA A 205 3.00 -6.26 5.06
CA ALA A 205 4.44 -6.43 4.91
C ALA A 205 4.95 -7.67 5.65
N GLN A 206 4.36 -8.00 6.81
CA GLN A 206 4.64 -9.25 7.52
C GLN A 206 4.23 -10.46 6.67
N TYR A 207 3.07 -10.42 6.01
CA TYR A 207 2.68 -11.44 5.04
C TYR A 207 3.66 -11.52 3.86
N ASN A 208 4.04 -10.38 3.27
CA ASN A 208 4.98 -10.35 2.14
C ASN A 208 6.38 -10.86 2.53
N LEU A 209 6.87 -10.61 3.75
CA LEU A 209 8.08 -11.26 4.26
C LEU A 209 7.92 -12.78 4.35
N GLY A 210 6.75 -13.23 4.82
CA GLY A 210 6.38 -14.63 4.81
C GLY A 210 6.55 -15.26 3.43
N SER A 211 5.89 -14.68 2.41
CA SER A 211 5.97 -15.15 1.01
C SER A 211 7.37 -15.04 0.42
N LEU A 212 8.11 -13.98 0.74
CA LEU A 212 9.49 -13.81 0.30
C LEU A 212 10.38 -14.97 0.77
N TYR A 213 10.16 -15.48 1.98
CA TYR A 213 10.88 -16.62 2.54
C TYR A 213 10.27 -17.99 2.21
N ASP A 214 9.03 -18.06 1.73
CA ASP A 214 8.33 -19.33 1.60
C ASP A 214 8.86 -20.18 0.43
N PRO A 215 9.47 -21.35 0.67
CA PRO A 215 9.92 -22.24 -0.40
C PRO A 215 8.80 -22.76 -1.30
N ASP A 216 7.55 -22.75 -0.82
CA ASP A 216 6.39 -23.20 -1.58
C ASP A 216 5.80 -22.08 -2.46
N GLU A 217 6.23 -20.82 -2.25
CA GLU A 217 5.78 -19.71 -3.08
C GLU A 217 6.63 -19.53 -4.33
N LEU A 218 5.91 -19.32 -5.44
CA LEU A 218 6.50 -19.13 -6.76
C LEU A 218 7.39 -17.89 -6.79
N ILE A 219 8.52 -18.01 -7.48
CA ILE A 219 9.38 -16.87 -7.82
C ILE A 219 8.81 -16.25 -9.09
N ALA A 220 8.84 -14.91 -9.18
CA ALA A 220 8.32 -14.21 -10.36
C ALA A 220 9.00 -14.68 -11.65
N ASP A 221 8.20 -14.83 -12.70
CA ASP A 221 8.68 -15.21 -14.03
C ASP A 221 9.50 -14.09 -14.67
N GLY A 222 10.42 -14.45 -15.57
CA GLY A 222 11.20 -13.48 -16.35
C GLY A 222 12.31 -12.74 -15.58
N LEU A 223 12.62 -13.19 -14.36
CA LEU A 223 13.78 -12.68 -13.62
C LEU A 223 15.10 -13.14 -14.28
N PRO A 224 16.17 -12.33 -14.20
CA PRO A 224 17.51 -12.78 -14.56
C PRO A 224 17.91 -13.99 -13.72
N ALA A 225 18.59 -14.98 -14.31
CA ALA A 225 18.98 -16.23 -13.63
C ALA A 225 19.69 -16.00 -12.27
N GLY A 226 20.58 -15.00 -12.20
CA GLY A 226 21.25 -14.66 -10.93
C GLY A 226 20.31 -14.13 -9.85
N ALA A 227 19.27 -13.38 -10.22
CA ALA A 227 18.25 -12.91 -9.29
C ALA A 227 17.35 -14.07 -8.86
N GLU A 228 16.89 -14.89 -9.80
CA GLU A 228 16.08 -16.08 -9.49
C GLU A 228 16.81 -17.04 -8.54
N GLN A 229 18.09 -17.32 -8.79
CA GLN A 229 18.93 -18.11 -7.90
C GLN A 229 19.08 -17.46 -6.52
N GLU A 230 19.17 -16.13 -6.45
CA GLU A 230 19.19 -15.40 -5.19
C GLU A 230 17.87 -15.50 -4.40
N PHE A 231 16.71 -15.42 -5.06
CA PHE A 231 15.44 -15.68 -4.38
C PHE A 231 15.38 -17.11 -3.87
N ARG A 232 15.71 -18.09 -4.73
CA ARG A 232 15.67 -19.53 -4.40
C ARG A 232 16.55 -19.88 -3.19
N ARG A 233 17.81 -19.42 -3.14
CA ARG A 233 18.74 -19.71 -2.03
C ARG A 233 18.28 -19.13 -0.68
N ASN A 234 17.46 -18.08 -0.73
CA ASN A 234 17.00 -17.35 0.44
C ASN A 234 15.62 -17.80 0.95
N LYS A 235 14.94 -18.73 0.27
CA LYS A 235 13.73 -19.36 0.80
C LYS A 235 14.07 -20.13 2.09
N LYS A 236 13.39 -19.82 3.20
CA LYS A 236 13.57 -20.39 4.54
C LYS A 236 12.21 -20.59 5.21
N GLY A 237 11.71 -21.83 5.19
CA GLY A 237 10.37 -22.18 5.69
C GLY A 237 10.07 -21.74 7.13
N ALA A 238 11.03 -21.89 8.05
CA ALA A 238 10.86 -21.45 9.45
C ALA A 238 10.65 -19.92 9.57
N ARG A 239 11.32 -19.13 8.73
CA ARG A 239 11.14 -17.67 8.69
C ARG A 239 9.80 -17.32 8.06
N ALA A 240 9.40 -18.04 7.01
CA ALA A 240 8.09 -17.87 6.39
C ALA A 240 6.96 -18.08 7.42
N GLU A 241 7.03 -19.15 8.20
CA GLU A 241 6.05 -19.46 9.25
C GLU A 241 6.02 -18.42 10.36
N PHE A 242 7.19 -17.92 10.80
CA PHE A 242 7.27 -16.83 11.78
C PHE A 242 6.51 -15.59 11.27
N TRP A 243 6.82 -15.12 10.07
CA TRP A 243 6.24 -13.90 9.51
C TRP A 243 4.77 -14.05 9.13
N TYR A 244 4.35 -15.21 8.61
CA TYR A 244 2.93 -15.52 8.45
C TYR A 244 2.22 -15.58 9.80
N GLY A 245 2.84 -16.13 10.84
CA GLY A 245 2.29 -16.15 12.21
C GLY A 245 2.01 -14.74 12.74
N GLN A 246 2.95 -13.80 12.58
CA GLN A 246 2.76 -12.40 12.96
C GLN A 246 1.58 -11.75 12.22
N ALA A 247 1.46 -11.99 10.91
CA ALA A 247 0.35 -11.46 10.12
C ALA A 247 -0.99 -12.14 10.46
N ALA A 248 -0.98 -13.46 10.68
CA ALA A 248 -2.15 -14.27 11.00
C ALA A 248 -2.74 -13.92 12.37
N ALA A 249 -1.89 -13.65 13.37
CA ALA A 249 -2.27 -13.18 14.70
C ALA A 249 -3.04 -11.83 14.65
N LYS A 250 -2.81 -11.04 13.60
CA LYS A 250 -3.54 -9.79 13.31
C LYS A 250 -4.72 -9.96 12.37
N GLY A 251 -5.15 -11.20 12.12
CA GLY A 251 -6.32 -11.52 11.28
C GLY A 251 -6.09 -11.47 9.77
N HIS A 252 -4.83 -11.51 9.29
CA HIS A 252 -4.59 -11.52 7.84
C HIS A 252 -4.95 -12.87 7.21
N ALA A 253 -6.10 -12.91 6.53
CA ALA A 253 -6.67 -14.15 5.98
C ALA A 253 -5.69 -14.94 5.09
N LYS A 254 -4.97 -14.28 4.16
CA LYS A 254 -4.00 -14.98 3.31
C LYS A 254 -2.82 -15.56 4.10
N ALA A 255 -2.42 -14.90 5.19
CA ALA A 255 -1.34 -15.40 6.03
C ALA A 255 -1.79 -16.62 6.85
N GLN A 256 -3.04 -16.61 7.33
CA GLN A 256 -3.63 -17.77 8.01
C GLN A 256 -3.65 -19.00 7.09
N VAL A 257 -4.07 -18.83 5.84
CA VAL A 257 -4.09 -19.91 4.83
C VAL A 257 -2.67 -20.39 4.51
N ALA A 258 -1.73 -19.48 4.26
CA ALA A 258 -0.34 -19.84 3.95
C ALA A 258 0.32 -20.58 5.12
N LEU A 259 0.14 -20.10 6.35
CA LEU A 259 0.62 -20.76 7.56
C LEU A 259 0.02 -22.17 7.71
N ALA A 260 -1.29 -22.31 7.52
CA ALA A 260 -1.96 -23.61 7.62
C ALA A 260 -1.40 -24.62 6.60
N LYS A 261 -1.22 -24.21 5.34
CA LYS A 261 -0.61 -25.06 4.30
C LYS A 261 0.78 -25.55 4.73
N ARG A 262 1.62 -24.64 5.24
CA ARG A 262 2.98 -24.99 5.69
C ARG A 262 2.98 -25.95 6.88
N MET A 263 2.06 -25.77 7.83
CA MET A 263 1.93 -26.66 8.99
C MET A 263 1.44 -28.06 8.59
N LEU A 264 0.52 -28.15 7.62
CA LEU A 264 0.00 -29.42 7.11
C LEU A 264 1.02 -30.21 6.29
N ASN A 265 1.90 -29.51 5.57
CA ASN A 265 2.95 -30.13 4.75
C ASN A 265 4.18 -30.56 5.54
N ARG A 266 4.23 -30.36 6.87
CA ARG A 266 5.34 -30.86 7.69
C ARG A 266 5.31 -32.39 7.70
N PRO A 267 6.41 -33.07 7.34
CA PRO A 267 6.50 -34.51 7.56
C PRO A 267 6.23 -34.76 9.05
N LYS A 268 5.29 -35.66 9.35
CA LYS A 268 4.99 -36.04 10.73
C LYS A 268 6.27 -36.56 11.37
N LEU A 269 6.88 -35.76 12.24
CA LEU A 269 7.86 -36.25 13.22
C LEU A 269 7.10 -37.16 14.19
N GLY A 270 6.95 -38.44 13.83
CA GLY A 270 6.20 -39.39 14.66
C GLY A 270 5.58 -40.58 13.92
N ALA A 271 6.32 -41.23 13.03
CA ALA A 271 6.32 -42.68 13.01
C ALA A 271 7.66 -43.10 13.63
N MET A 272 7.75 -43.03 14.96
CA MET A 272 8.75 -43.85 15.63
C MET A 272 8.25 -45.28 15.50
N ASP A 273 9.02 -46.12 14.81
CA ASP A 273 8.90 -47.56 14.88
C ASP A 273 8.73 -47.97 16.36
N ARG A 274 7.62 -48.64 16.64
CA ARG A 274 7.43 -49.46 17.83
C ARG A 274 7.34 -50.90 17.39
#